data_AF-A0A656GM07-F1
#
_entry.id   AF-A0A656GM07-F1
#
_cell.length_a   1.000
_cell.length_b   1.000
_cell.length_c   1.000
_cell.angle_alpha   90.00
_cell.angle_beta   90.00
_cell.angle_gamma   90.00
#
_symmetry.space_group_name_H-M   'P 1'
#
loop_
_entity.id
_entity.type
_entity.pdbx_description
1 polymer ?
#
loop_
_entity_poly.entity_id
_entity_poly.type
_entity_poly.pdbx_seq_one_letter_code
_entity_poly.pdbx_strand_id
1 'polypeptide(L)' 'MATHREFDDAGKISVGTSYIFKESGELLIRREQLNPHKLEEAKSHFEPKDNYEKIPEFGDYSNVTKVNR' A
#
# COMPACT_ATOMS: atom_id res chain seq x y z
N MET A 1 -6.44 0.46 -1.03
CA MET A 1 -6.37 0.35 0.45
C MET A 1 -6.16 -1.11 0.79
N ALA A 2 -5.28 -1.41 1.74
CA ALA A 2 -5.08 -2.76 2.26
C ALA A 2 -5.26 -2.75 3.78
N THR A 3 -5.80 -3.82 4.34
CA THR A 3 -6.00 -3.94 5.79
C THR A 3 -5.49 -5.30 6.24
N HIS A 4 -4.58 -5.29 7.21
CA HIS A 4 -4.08 -6.46 7.92
C HIS A 4 -4.71 -6.51 9.31
N ARG A 5 -5.18 -7.67 9.75
CA ARG A 5 -5.76 -7.86 11.08
C ARG A 5 -5.08 -9.03 11.77
N GLU A 6 -4.71 -8.80 13.01
CA GLU A 6 -4.19 -9.82 13.92
C GLU A 6 -5.30 -10.20 14.88
N PHE A 7 -5.39 -11.50 15.16
CA PHE A 7 -6.39 -12.07 16.06
C PHE A 7 -5.71 -12.64 17.29
N ASP A 8 -6.35 -12.53 18.45
CA ASP A 8 -5.94 -13.22 19.67
C ASP A 8 -6.34 -14.70 19.64
N ASP A 9 -5.92 -15.46 20.65
CA ASP A 9 -6.22 -16.89 20.79
C ASP A 9 -7.73 -17.18 20.95
N ALA A 10 -8.53 -16.17 21.28
CA ALA A 10 -9.99 -16.24 21.35
C ALA A 10 -10.66 -15.89 20.01
N GLY A 11 -9.89 -15.64 18.95
CA GLY A 11 -10.38 -15.26 17.63
C GLY A 11 -10.91 -13.83 17.53
N LYS A 12 -10.63 -12.97 18.52
CA LYS A 12 -10.99 -11.56 18.49
C LYS A 12 -9.86 -10.75 17.88
N ILE A 13 -10.19 -9.64 17.23
CA ILE A 13 -9.18 -8.76 16.65
C ILE A 13 -8.40 -8.11 17.79
N SER A 14 -7.08 -8.28 17.81
CA SER A 14 -6.18 -7.66 18.78
C SER A 14 -5.57 -6.36 18.21
N VAL A 15 -5.18 -6.40 16.94
CA VAL A 15 -4.55 -5.30 16.21
C VAL A 15 -5.08 -5.22 14.77
N GLY A 16 -5.38 -4.02 14.30
CA GLY A 16 -5.70 -3.73 12.91
C GLY A 16 -4.70 -2.74 12.32
N THR A 17 -4.06 -3.09 11.21
CA THR A 17 -3.19 -2.17 10.45
C THR A 17 -3.82 -1.85 9.10
N SER A 18 -4.06 -0.58 8.82
CA SER A 18 -4.62 -0.08 7.58
C SER A 18 -3.56 0.70 6.79
N TYR A 19 -3.42 0.35 5.51
CA TYR A 19 -2.55 1.01 4.54
C TYR A 19 -3.40 1.77 3.54
N ILE A 20 -3.34 3.10 3.61
CA ILE A 20 -4.10 4.01 2.75
C ILE A 20 -3.11 4.66 1.78
N PHE A 21 -3.26 4.33 0.50
CA PHE A 21 -2.46 4.86 -0.59
C PHE A 21 -3.23 6.03 -1.21
N LYS A 22 -2.59 7.20 -1.32
CA LYS A 22 -3.14 8.37 -2.00
C LYS A 22 -2.50 8.55 -3.37
N GLU A 23 -3.25 9.16 -4.29
CA GLU A 23 -2.77 9.48 -5.64
C GLU A 23 -1.55 10.41 -5.64
N SER A 24 -1.37 11.21 -4.59
CA SER A 24 -0.19 12.04 -4.37
C SER A 24 1.09 11.26 -4.05
N GLY A 25 1.05 9.92 -3.94
CA GLY A 25 2.18 9.10 -3.50
C GLY A 25 2.36 9.04 -1.98
N GLU A 26 1.45 9.64 -1.21
CA GLU A 26 1.43 9.51 0.25
C GLU A 26 0.85 8.14 0.67
N LEU A 27 1.58 7.45 1.55
CA LEU A 27 1.16 6.25 2.24
C LEU A 27 0.90 6.57 3.72
N LEU A 28 -0.34 6.40 4.16
CA LEU A 28 -0.71 6.46 5.56
C LEU A 28 -0.82 5.04 6.11
N ILE A 29 -0.03 4.73 7.14
CA ILE A 29 -0.09 3.49 7.90
C ILE A 29 -0.76 3.81 9.22
N ARG A 30 -1.96 3.26 9.44
CA ARG A 30 -2.72 3.41 10.68
C ARG A 30 -2.78 2.08 11.38
N ARG A 31 -2.13 1.96 12.53
CA ARG A 31 -2.16 0.78 13.40
C ARG A 31 -3.02 1.06 14.61
N GLU A 32 -4.07 0.27 14.80
CA GLU A 32 -5.01 0.35 15.90
C GLU A 32 -4.91 -0.92 16.74
N GLN A 33 -4.58 -0.78 18.02
CA GLN A 33 -4.65 -1.83 19.03
C GLN A 33 -5.94 -1.62 19.82
N LEU A 34 -6.73 -2.67 20.04
CA LEU A 34 -8.06 -2.54 20.65
C LEU A 34 -8.04 -2.66 22.18
N ASN A 35 -7.10 -3.43 22.76
CA ASN A 35 -7.01 -3.66 24.20
C ASN A 35 -5.54 -3.72 24.68
N PRO A 36 -5.04 -2.70 25.40
CA PRO A 36 -5.65 -1.38 25.60
C PRO A 36 -5.81 -0.63 24.26
N HIS A 37 -6.79 0.27 24.17
CA HIS A 37 -6.99 1.06 22.96
C HIS A 37 -5.78 1.97 22.72
N LYS A 38 -5.13 1.81 21.56
CA LYS A 38 -4.00 2.63 21.13
C LYS A 38 -4.05 2.82 19.62
N LEU A 39 -3.92 4.07 19.18
CA LEU A 39 -3.82 4.41 17.76
C LEU A 39 -2.42 4.95 17.47
N GLU A 40 -1.73 4.32 16.53
CA GLU A 40 -0.45 4.77 15.99
C GLU A 40 -0.64 5.10 14.50
N GLU A 41 -0.19 6.29 14.10
CA GLU A 41 -0.18 6.70 12.71
C GLU A 41 1.25 6.97 12.26
N ALA A 42 1.64 6.37 11.16
CA ALA A 42 2.89 6.66 10.46
C ALA A 42 2.56 7.13 9.05
N LYS A 43 3.32 8.13 8.59
CA LYS A 43 3.21 8.66 7.23
C LYS A 43 4.49 8.35 6.49
N SER A 44 4.36 7.84 5.29
CA SER A 44 5.44 7.68 4.34
C SER A 44 5.03 8.39 3.06
N HIS A 45 6.02 8.91 2.34
CA HIS A 45 5.79 9.52 1.03
C HIS A 45 6.72 8.85 0.04
N PHE A 46 6.18 8.52 -1.13
CA PHE A 46 6.92 7.99 -2.26
C PHE A 46 6.68 8.90 -3.45
N GLU A 47 7.75 9.26 -4.17
CA GLU A 47 7.65 10.03 -5.42
C GLU A 47 7.52 9.03 -6.59
N PRO A 48 6.34 8.87 -7.20
CA PRO A 48 6.13 7.85 -8.21
C PRO A 48 6.53 8.32 -9.62
N LYS A 49 7.19 9.49 -9.73
CA LYS A 49 7.46 10.19 -11.00
C LYS A 49 8.15 9.31 -12.05
N ASP A 50 9.01 8.40 -11.59
CA ASP A 50 9.77 7.48 -12.45
C ASP A 50 9.37 6.00 -12.24
N ASN A 51 8.29 5.73 -11.50
CA ASN A 51 7.82 4.35 -11.26
C ASN A 51 6.82 3.87 -12.32
N TYR A 52 6.25 4.79 -13.10
CA TYR A 52 5.35 4.43 -14.19
C TYR A 52 6.15 4.30 -15.48
N GLU A 53 5.87 3.24 -16.25
CA GLU A 53 6.31 3.18 -17.63
C GLU A 53 5.82 4.41 -18.37
N LYS A 54 6.70 4.98 -19.20
CA LYS A 54 6.31 6.06 -20.10
C LYS A 54 5.12 5.60 -20.93
N ILE A 55 4.15 6.50 -21.13
CA ILE A 55 3.05 6.25 -22.06
C ILE A 55 3.69 5.92 -23.40
N PRO A 56 3.43 4.71 -23.97
CA PRO A 56 4.02 4.34 -25.24
C PRO A 56 3.51 5.27 -26.33
N GLU A 57 4.41 5.70 -27.21
CA GLU A 57 3.99 6.33 -28.46
C GLU A 57 3.26 5.32 -29.33
N PHE A 58 2.33 5.78 -30.15
CA PHE A 58 1.64 4.90 -31.09
C PHE A 58 2.65 4.20 -32.01
N GLY A 59 2.77 2.88 -31.91
CA GLY A 59 3.75 2.07 -32.64
C GLY A 59 4.92 1.58 -31.80
N ASP A 60 5.13 2.09 -30.59
CA ASP A 60 6.16 1.61 -29.65
C ASP A 60 5.56 0.63 -28.63
N TYR A 61 5.50 -0.65 -29.02
CA TYR A 61 5.01 -1.75 -28.16
C TYR A 61 6.13 -2.47 -27.39
N SER A 62 7.34 -1.90 -27.36
CA SER A 62 8.51 -2.51 -26.75
C SER A 62 8.29 -2.84 -25.26
N ASN A 63 7.54 -2.01 -24.54
CA ASN A 63 7.16 -2.24 -23.13
C ASN A 63 5.94 -3.17 -22.96
N VAL A 64 5.09 -3.31 -23.98
CA VAL A 64 3.89 -4.18 -23.94
C VAL A 64 4.28 -5.64 -24.21
N THR A 65 5.33 -5.87 -24.98
CA THR A 65 5.87 -7.21 -25.23
C THR A 65 6.96 -7.54 -24.21
N LYS A 66 6.55 -8.09 -23.05
CA LYS A 66 7.50 -8.78 -22.16
C LYS A 66 8.17 -9.92 -22.92
N VAL A 67 9.39 -9.68 -23.42
CA VAL A 67 10.25 -10.75 -23.92
C VAL A 67 10.67 -11.57 -22.71
N ASN A 68 10.02 -12.71 -22.48
CA ASN A 68 10.53 -13.74 -21.58
C ASN A 68 11.90 -14.17 -22.13
N ARG A 69 12.99 -13.75 -21.47
CA ARG A 69 14.34 -14.26 -21.67
C ARG A 69 14.76 -15.05 -20.45
#